data_AF-A0A2S5QMB7-F1
#
_entry.id   AF-A0A2S5QMB7-F1
#
_cell.length_a   1.000
_cell.length_b   1.000
_cell.length_c   1.000
_cell.angle_alpha   90.00
_cell.angle_beta   90.00
_cell.angle_gamma   90.00
#
_symmetry.space_group_name_H-M   'P 1'
#
loop_
_entity.id
_entity.type
_entity.pdbx_description
1 polymer ?
#
loop_
_entity_poly.entity_id
_entity_poly.type
_entity_poly.pdbx_seq_one_letter_code
_entity_poly.pdbx_strand_id
1 'polypeptide(L)'
;MTTAALTILNTIEPIAKLSEGRKQELAKLCFVEKVSKGVNPLRMNVTHAKQAVYLIKGELELKFAKNGKVLLRGEGPAAKHPINCDDNLVDSIALTDVEILRIDNDLLDIMMTWDQLSTDEEALKNLRHKSGDKKPNRTPVEWMRDTSVFSVEKLQSGVFSKVPVANIEAMFQRMERISTVAGQVIIQQGAVGDYYYLVEHGALLVSRADGINAASMLVAELHAGDAFGEEALVSDNKRNATVTARTDGQLLRLNKHDFVELLKEPMLTQVRRDIADARIAQGAIWLDARLPSEYQYDHIDGAINLPLNEVRQKMSEL
;
A
#
# COMPACT_ATOMS: atom_id res chain seq x y z
N MET A 1 -13.72 -14.65 13.00
CA MET A 1 -14.19 -13.63 12.01
C MET A 1 -13.46 -13.72 10.67
N THR A 2 -12.26 -14.28 10.59
CA THR A 2 -11.41 -14.33 9.38
C THR A 2 -12.02 -15.09 8.18
N THR A 3 -12.77 -16.17 8.40
CA THR A 3 -13.30 -16.98 7.28
C THR A 3 -14.41 -16.27 6.49
N ALA A 4 -15.31 -15.55 7.16
CA ALA A 4 -16.42 -14.85 6.50
C ALA A 4 -15.93 -13.64 5.70
N ALA A 5 -14.98 -12.88 6.24
CA ALA A 5 -14.34 -11.78 5.52
C ALA A 5 -13.61 -12.29 4.25
N LEU A 6 -12.86 -13.40 4.36
CA LEU A 6 -12.15 -13.97 3.22
C LEU A 6 -13.09 -14.41 2.08
N THR A 7 -14.24 -15.00 2.41
CA THR A 7 -15.26 -15.35 1.39
C THR A 7 -15.77 -14.11 0.66
N ILE A 8 -15.95 -12.98 1.36
CA ILE A 8 -16.38 -11.71 0.78
C ILE A 8 -15.26 -11.11 -0.09
N LEU A 9 -14.01 -11.15 0.36
CA LEU A 9 -12.88 -10.61 -0.42
C LEU A 9 -12.67 -11.35 -1.76
N ASN A 10 -13.13 -12.60 -1.85
CA ASN A 10 -13.09 -13.38 -3.09
C ASN A 10 -14.15 -12.97 -4.12
N THR A 11 -15.15 -12.17 -3.74
CA THR A 11 -16.26 -11.80 -4.64
C THR A 11 -16.24 -10.33 -5.07
N ILE A 12 -15.51 -9.48 -4.34
CA ILE A 12 -15.44 -8.04 -4.59
C ILE A 12 -14.21 -7.66 -5.43
N GLU A 13 -14.38 -6.73 -6.36
CA GLU A 13 -13.34 -6.22 -7.25
C GLU A 13 -12.80 -4.88 -6.71
N PRO A 14 -11.48 -4.62 -6.83
CA PRO A 14 -10.48 -5.42 -7.55
C PRO A 14 -9.83 -6.54 -6.70
N ILE A 15 -10.22 -6.68 -5.43
CA ILE A 15 -9.57 -7.54 -4.42
C ILE A 15 -9.63 -9.03 -4.77
N ALA A 16 -10.68 -9.48 -5.46
CA ALA A 16 -10.84 -10.86 -5.88
C ALA A 16 -9.65 -11.38 -6.71
N LYS A 17 -8.91 -10.48 -7.37
CA LYS A 17 -7.72 -10.79 -8.18
C LYS A 17 -6.43 -10.91 -7.40
N LEU A 18 -6.39 -10.45 -6.14
CA LEU A 18 -5.21 -10.58 -5.29
C LEU A 18 -4.86 -12.05 -5.04
N SER A 19 -3.59 -12.33 -4.78
CA SER A 19 -3.15 -13.63 -4.27
C SER A 19 -3.79 -13.99 -2.93
N GLU A 20 -4.01 -15.30 -2.69
CA GLU A 20 -4.69 -15.79 -1.47
C GLU A 20 -3.99 -15.36 -0.17
N GLY A 21 -2.66 -15.28 -0.17
CA GLY A 21 -1.91 -14.78 0.98
C GLY A 21 -2.27 -13.32 1.32
N ARG A 22 -2.36 -12.45 0.31
CA ARG A 22 -2.72 -11.04 0.49
C ARG A 22 -4.16 -10.87 0.92
N LYS A 23 -5.09 -11.66 0.37
CA LYS A 23 -6.48 -11.66 0.84
C LYS A 23 -6.59 -12.07 2.31
N GLN A 24 -5.81 -13.05 2.76
CA GLN A 24 -5.80 -13.45 4.17
C GLN A 24 -5.25 -12.35 5.09
N GLU A 25 -4.25 -11.59 4.65
CA GLU A 25 -3.76 -10.43 5.37
C GLU A 25 -4.80 -9.31 5.42
N LEU A 26 -5.38 -8.96 4.27
CA LEU A 26 -6.41 -7.93 4.16
C LEU A 26 -7.64 -8.27 5.03
N ALA A 27 -8.05 -9.54 5.05
CA ALA A 27 -9.17 -10.01 5.86
C ALA A 27 -8.99 -9.77 7.37
N LYS A 28 -7.76 -9.64 7.87
CA LYS A 28 -7.47 -9.30 9.28
C LYS A 28 -7.65 -7.81 9.58
N LEU A 29 -7.56 -6.96 8.56
CA LEU A 29 -7.60 -5.49 8.65
C LEU A 29 -8.95 -4.91 8.22
N CYS A 30 -9.78 -5.70 7.56
CA CYS A 30 -11.12 -5.32 7.14
C CYS A 30 -12.12 -5.33 8.30
N PHE A 31 -13.01 -4.33 8.32
CA PHE A 31 -14.11 -4.25 9.28
C PHE A 31 -15.45 -4.27 8.56
N VAL A 32 -16.34 -5.17 9.01
CA VAL A 32 -17.74 -5.22 8.58
C VAL A 32 -18.59 -4.45 9.57
N GLU A 33 -19.32 -3.47 9.07
CA GLU A 33 -20.18 -2.59 9.85
C GLU A 33 -21.65 -2.85 9.50
N LYS A 34 -22.52 -2.80 10.52
CA LYS A 34 -23.97 -2.92 10.34
C LYS A 34 -24.61 -1.54 10.41
N VAL A 35 -25.38 -1.19 9.39
CA VAL A 35 -26.05 0.09 9.28
C VAL A 35 -27.56 -0.14 9.23
N SER A 36 -28.29 0.50 10.14
CA SER A 36 -29.74 0.37 10.21
C SER A 36 -30.44 1.11 9.07
N LYS A 37 -31.64 0.63 8.73
CA LYS A 37 -32.53 1.31 7.78
C LYS A 37 -32.67 2.81 8.06
N GLY A 38 -32.60 3.61 6.99
CA GLY A 38 -32.75 5.07 7.01
C GLY A 38 -31.48 5.84 7.29
N VAL A 39 -30.37 5.16 7.62
CA VAL A 39 -29.08 5.80 7.88
C VAL A 39 -28.26 5.89 6.59
N ASN A 40 -27.51 6.98 6.43
CA ASN A 40 -26.55 7.14 5.36
C ASN A 40 -25.19 6.53 5.78
N PRO A 41 -24.78 5.39 5.19
CA PRO A 41 -23.51 4.74 5.55
C PRO A 41 -22.28 5.58 5.20
N LEU A 42 -22.34 6.43 4.17
CA LEU A 42 -21.19 7.21 3.69
C LEU A 42 -20.92 8.49 4.49
N ARG A 43 -21.90 8.98 5.26
CA ARG A 43 -21.73 10.17 6.11
C ARG A 43 -21.09 9.87 7.47
N MET A 44 -20.99 8.61 7.86
CA MET A 44 -20.37 8.21 9.14
C MET A 44 -18.84 8.11 9.03
N ASN A 45 -18.18 9.17 8.52
CA ASN A 45 -16.71 9.19 8.49
C ASN A 45 -16.15 9.60 9.85
N VAL A 46 -15.65 8.60 10.59
CA VAL A 46 -14.90 8.79 11.85
C VAL A 46 -13.42 9.09 11.58
N THR A 47 -12.95 8.91 10.33
CA THR A 47 -11.53 9.00 9.95
C THR A 47 -11.30 9.92 8.74
N HIS A 48 -10.15 10.62 8.74
CA HIS A 48 -9.72 11.52 7.68
C HIS A 48 -9.20 10.82 6.40
N ALA A 49 -9.00 9.49 6.44
CA ALA A 49 -8.50 8.71 5.31
C ALA A 49 -9.62 8.36 4.30
N LYS A 50 -9.28 8.28 3.00
CA LYS A 50 -10.21 7.82 1.97
C LYS A 50 -10.41 6.32 2.10
N GLN A 51 -11.66 5.86 2.13
CA GLN A 51 -12.00 4.44 2.30
C GLN A 51 -12.84 3.96 1.11
N ALA A 52 -12.58 2.75 0.62
CA ALA A 52 -13.47 2.02 -0.26
C ALA A 52 -14.57 1.36 0.58
N VAL A 53 -15.82 1.63 0.22
CA VAL A 53 -16.98 1.05 0.91
C VAL A 53 -17.70 0.08 -0.03
N TYR A 54 -17.96 -1.13 0.43
CA TYR A 54 -18.67 -2.16 -0.34
C TYR A 54 -19.97 -2.54 0.36
N LEU A 55 -21.05 -2.73 -0.41
CA LEU A 55 -22.31 -3.25 0.11
C LEU A 55 -22.28 -4.78 0.11
N ILE A 56 -22.30 -5.39 1.28
CA ILE A 56 -22.26 -6.85 1.40
C ILE A 56 -23.67 -7.42 1.37
N LYS A 57 -24.58 -6.87 2.17
CA LYS A 57 -25.97 -7.32 2.28
C LYS A 57 -26.95 -6.16 2.42
N GLY A 58 -28.18 -6.42 2.02
CA GLY A 58 -29.30 -5.49 2.11
C GLY A 58 -29.45 -4.60 0.87
N GLU A 59 -30.30 -3.59 0.95
CA GLU A 59 -30.60 -2.68 -0.15
C GLU A 59 -30.23 -1.24 0.20
N LEU A 60 -29.48 -0.58 -0.69
CA LEU A 60 -29.01 0.79 -0.55
C LEU A 60 -29.46 1.62 -1.75
N GLU A 61 -30.11 2.76 -1.49
CA GLU A 61 -30.40 3.74 -2.52
C GLU A 61 -29.23 4.73 -2.63
N LEU A 62 -28.66 4.86 -3.84
CA LEU A 62 -27.63 5.84 -4.17
C LEU A 62 -28.24 6.96 -5.01
N LYS A 63 -27.95 8.21 -4.67
CA LYS A 63 -28.46 9.38 -5.38
C LYS A 63 -27.31 10.14 -6.03
N PHE A 64 -27.33 10.23 -7.35
CA PHE A 64 -26.32 10.92 -8.15
C PHE A 64 -26.83 12.29 -8.63
N ALA A 65 -25.93 13.26 -8.77
CA ALA A 65 -26.25 14.61 -9.23
C ALA A 65 -26.81 14.63 -10.66
N LYS A 66 -26.31 13.73 -11.53
CA LYS A 66 -26.65 13.67 -12.97
C LYS A 66 -27.54 12.48 -13.35
N ASN A 67 -27.39 11.34 -12.68
CA ASN A 67 -27.98 10.06 -13.11
C ASN A 67 -29.20 9.60 -12.28
N GLY A 68 -29.75 10.48 -11.43
CA GLY A 68 -30.94 10.15 -10.64
C GLY A 68 -30.65 9.18 -9.48
N LYS A 69 -31.62 8.31 -9.16
CA LYS A 69 -31.54 7.34 -8.05
C LYS A 69 -31.27 5.95 -8.59
N VAL A 70 -30.32 5.24 -7.98
CA VAL A 70 -29.97 3.85 -8.30
C VAL A 70 -30.19 2.99 -7.06
N LEU A 71 -30.87 1.86 -7.24
CA LEU A 71 -31.02 0.86 -6.19
C LEU A 71 -29.88 -0.16 -6.29
N LEU A 72 -29.08 -0.24 -5.24
CA LEU A 72 -28.02 -1.22 -5.10
C LEU A 72 -28.48 -2.35 -4.17
N ARG A 73 -28.28 -3.59 -4.59
CA ARG A 73 -28.59 -4.79 -3.80
C ARG A 73 -27.30 -5.52 -3.43
N GLY A 74 -27.15 -5.87 -2.16
CA GLY A 74 -26.07 -6.74 -1.69
C GLY A 74 -26.07 -8.06 -2.46
N GLU A 75 -24.89 -8.60 -2.71
CA GLU A 75 -24.66 -9.79 -3.55
C GLU A 75 -24.96 -9.59 -5.06
N GLY A 76 -25.46 -8.43 -5.47
CA GLY A 76 -25.65 -8.08 -6.88
C GLY A 76 -24.32 -7.78 -7.61
N PRO A 77 -24.30 -7.81 -8.96
CA PRO A 77 -23.09 -7.51 -9.74
C PRO A 77 -22.47 -6.14 -9.43
N ALA A 78 -23.30 -5.13 -9.23
CA ALA A 78 -22.86 -3.78 -8.89
C ALA A 78 -22.30 -3.67 -7.45
N ALA A 79 -22.67 -4.57 -6.55
CA ALA A 79 -22.17 -4.56 -5.17
C ALA A 79 -20.76 -5.16 -5.04
N LYS A 80 -20.22 -5.72 -6.13
CA LYS A 80 -18.83 -6.18 -6.19
C LYS A 80 -17.83 -5.02 -6.21
N HIS A 81 -18.26 -3.83 -6.59
CA HIS A 81 -17.40 -2.65 -6.72
C HIS A 81 -17.65 -1.65 -5.59
N PRO A 82 -16.71 -0.73 -5.31
CA PRO A 82 -16.89 0.25 -4.24
C PRO A 82 -18.02 1.23 -4.57
N ILE A 83 -18.88 1.52 -3.61
CA ILE A 83 -20.07 2.37 -3.79
C ILE A 83 -19.74 3.87 -3.86
N ASN A 84 -18.55 4.25 -3.41
CA ASN A 84 -18.13 5.65 -3.28
C ASN A 84 -17.00 6.03 -4.26
N CYS A 85 -16.93 5.35 -5.41
CA CYS A 85 -15.98 5.67 -6.48
C CYS A 85 -16.38 6.88 -7.34
N ASP A 86 -17.68 7.19 -7.44
CA ASP A 86 -18.17 8.26 -8.31
C ASP A 86 -18.29 9.59 -7.54
N ASP A 87 -17.52 10.60 -7.98
CA ASP A 87 -17.56 11.96 -7.44
C ASP A 87 -18.94 12.64 -7.57
N ASN A 88 -19.84 12.12 -8.42
CA ASN A 88 -21.20 12.63 -8.59
C ASN A 88 -22.19 12.07 -7.55
N LEU A 89 -21.76 11.20 -6.63
CA LEU A 89 -22.62 10.67 -5.58
C LEU A 89 -22.93 11.76 -4.54
N VAL A 90 -24.21 12.11 -4.41
CA VAL A 90 -24.69 13.18 -3.54
C VAL A 90 -25.18 12.66 -2.19
N ASP A 91 -25.86 11.52 -2.20
CA ASP A 91 -26.46 10.95 -1.00
C ASP A 91 -26.59 9.43 -1.11
N SER A 92 -26.67 8.76 0.04
CA SER A 92 -26.96 7.33 0.12
C SER A 92 -27.87 7.04 1.31
N ILE A 93 -28.87 6.17 1.14
CA ILE A 93 -29.84 5.83 2.20
C ILE A 93 -30.07 4.33 2.22
N ALA A 94 -29.87 3.71 3.38
CA ALA A 94 -30.18 2.30 3.59
C ALA A 94 -31.70 2.08 3.58
N LEU A 95 -32.22 1.28 2.64
CA LEU A 95 -33.65 0.95 2.56
C LEU A 95 -34.03 -0.21 3.49
N THR A 96 -33.07 -1.10 3.74
CA THR A 96 -33.13 -2.18 4.73
C THR A 96 -32.00 -2.00 5.75
N ASP A 97 -31.90 -2.89 6.73
CA ASP A 97 -30.64 -3.05 7.43
C ASP A 97 -29.60 -3.57 6.44
N VAL A 98 -28.42 -2.93 6.40
CA VAL A 98 -27.35 -3.25 5.46
C VAL A 98 -26.07 -3.61 6.20
N GLU A 99 -25.28 -4.49 5.60
CA GLU A 99 -23.92 -4.78 6.04
C GLU A 99 -22.95 -4.19 5.02
N ILE A 100 -22.02 -3.36 5.48
CA ILE A 100 -21.00 -2.73 4.64
C ILE A 100 -19.60 -3.17 5.07
N LEU A 101 -18.69 -3.24 4.11
CA LEU A 101 -17.28 -3.47 4.35
C LEU A 101 -16.50 -2.19 4.04
N ARG A 102 -15.67 -1.75 4.97
CA ARG A 102 -14.76 -0.61 4.78
C ARG A 102 -13.33 -1.09 4.64
N ILE A 103 -12.64 -0.57 3.64
CA ILE A 103 -11.24 -0.85 3.37
C ILE A 103 -10.55 0.49 3.16
N ASP A 104 -9.36 0.65 3.74
CA ASP A 104 -8.53 1.83 3.53
C ASP A 104 -8.03 1.86 2.07
N ASN A 105 -8.23 2.97 1.36
CA ASN A 105 -7.86 3.06 -0.06
C ASN A 105 -6.34 3.01 -0.25
N ASP A 106 -5.58 3.68 0.59
CA ASP A 106 -4.12 3.71 0.47
C ASP A 106 -3.57 2.30 0.68
N LEU A 107 -4.12 1.56 1.66
CA LEU A 107 -3.82 0.15 1.86
C LEU A 107 -4.17 -0.71 0.65
N LEU A 108 -5.36 -0.52 0.11
CA LEU A 108 -5.83 -1.29 -1.04
C LEU A 108 -4.93 -1.05 -2.25
N ASP A 109 -4.60 0.21 -2.54
CA ASP A 109 -3.71 0.60 -3.63
C ASP A 109 -2.31 0.01 -3.47
N ILE A 110 -1.77 0.02 -2.24
CA ILE A 110 -0.53 -0.68 -1.90
C ILE A 110 -0.66 -2.16 -2.26
N MET A 111 -1.66 -2.87 -1.72
CA MET A 111 -1.80 -4.30 -1.97
C MET A 111 -1.95 -4.65 -3.45
N MET A 112 -2.77 -3.88 -4.18
CA MET A 112 -3.01 -4.06 -5.61
C MET A 112 -1.74 -3.83 -6.42
N THR A 113 -1.01 -2.75 -6.16
CA THR A 113 0.24 -2.42 -6.85
C THR A 113 1.27 -3.52 -6.65
N TRP A 114 1.39 -4.03 -5.43
CA TRP A 114 2.37 -5.06 -5.09
C TRP A 114 2.02 -6.42 -5.70
N ASP A 115 0.75 -6.79 -5.74
CA ASP A 115 0.31 -8.04 -6.36
C ASP A 115 0.50 -8.00 -7.89
N GLN A 116 0.20 -6.86 -8.54
CA GLN A 116 0.45 -6.64 -9.97
C GLN A 116 1.94 -6.69 -10.32
N LEU A 117 2.83 -6.12 -9.49
CA LEU A 117 4.28 -6.21 -9.70
C LEU A 117 4.82 -7.63 -9.44
N SER A 118 4.18 -8.41 -8.56
CA SER A 118 4.62 -9.76 -8.23
C SER A 118 4.28 -10.83 -9.28
N THR A 119 3.33 -10.52 -10.18
CA THR A 119 2.75 -11.46 -11.16
C THR A 119 3.32 -11.30 -12.58
N ASP A 120 4.11 -10.27 -12.88
CA ASP A 120 4.68 -10.02 -14.21
C ASP A 120 6.00 -10.82 -14.44
N GLU A 121 5.87 -12.02 -15.02
CA GLU A 121 7.00 -12.88 -15.43
C GLU A 121 7.90 -12.29 -16.55
N GLU A 122 7.44 -11.32 -17.34
CA GLU A 122 8.24 -10.70 -18.41
C GLU A 122 9.04 -9.48 -17.93
N ALA A 123 8.47 -8.64 -17.05
CA ALA A 123 9.27 -7.65 -16.31
C ALA A 123 10.40 -8.33 -15.52
N LEU A 124 10.11 -9.50 -14.93
CA LEU A 124 11.07 -10.40 -14.27
C LEU A 124 12.23 -10.84 -15.19
N LYS A 125 11.99 -11.09 -16.49
CA LYS A 125 13.04 -11.42 -17.47
C LYS A 125 13.82 -10.18 -17.91
N ASN A 126 13.15 -9.05 -18.13
CA ASN A 126 13.78 -7.82 -18.59
C ASN A 126 14.67 -7.17 -17.51
N LEU A 127 14.35 -7.35 -16.22
CA LEU A 127 15.21 -6.96 -15.10
C LEU A 127 16.49 -7.82 -15.00
N ARG A 128 16.42 -9.09 -15.42
CA ARG A 128 17.60 -9.99 -15.47
C ARG A 128 18.57 -9.65 -16.60
N HIS A 129 18.15 -8.89 -17.61
CA HIS A 129 18.97 -8.58 -18.79
C HIS A 129 19.56 -7.17 -18.81
N LYS A 130 19.15 -6.26 -17.91
CA LYS A 130 19.68 -4.88 -17.87
C LYS A 130 20.87 -4.64 -16.92
N SER A 131 21.21 -5.57 -16.04
CA SER A 131 22.37 -5.45 -15.16
C SER A 131 23.49 -6.40 -15.57
N GLY A 132 24.45 -5.88 -16.35
CA GLY A 132 25.72 -6.52 -16.66
C GLY A 132 26.74 -6.48 -15.52
N ASP A 133 26.32 -6.33 -14.27
CA ASP A 133 27.25 -6.28 -13.14
C ASP A 133 26.69 -6.96 -11.89
N LYS A 134 27.57 -7.70 -11.22
CA LYS A 134 27.43 -8.47 -9.95
C LYS A 134 25.99 -8.75 -9.48
N LYS A 135 25.54 -9.99 -9.71
CA LYS A 135 24.31 -10.61 -9.18
C LYS A 135 23.85 -9.99 -7.84
N PRO A 136 22.76 -9.21 -7.78
CA PRO A 136 21.99 -9.13 -6.56
C PRO A 136 21.33 -10.50 -6.36
N ASN A 137 21.52 -11.10 -5.19
CA ASN A 137 21.16 -12.50 -4.94
C ASN A 137 19.64 -12.75 -4.81
N ARG A 138 18.79 -11.73 -5.04
CA ARG A 138 17.34 -11.81 -5.25
C ARG A 138 16.86 -10.57 -6.02
N THR A 139 15.81 -10.72 -6.84
CA THR A 139 15.12 -9.59 -7.48
C THR A 139 14.13 -8.92 -6.49
N PRO A 140 13.77 -7.63 -6.67
CA PRO A 140 12.72 -6.98 -5.87
C PRO A 140 11.40 -7.77 -5.86
N VAL A 141 11.11 -8.50 -6.93
CA VAL A 141 9.92 -9.35 -7.06
C VAL A 141 10.03 -10.65 -6.24
N GLU A 142 11.21 -11.24 -6.12
CA GLU A 142 11.46 -12.37 -5.20
C GLU A 142 11.36 -11.93 -3.73
N TRP A 143 11.59 -10.65 -3.42
CA TRP A 143 11.28 -10.08 -2.09
C TRP A 143 9.78 -9.90 -1.88
N MET A 144 9.04 -9.45 -2.91
CA MET A 144 7.59 -9.27 -2.84
C MET A 144 6.82 -10.59 -2.71
N ARG A 145 7.36 -11.69 -3.26
CA ARG A 145 6.83 -13.06 -3.11
C ARG A 145 7.12 -13.68 -1.75
N ASP A 146 8.18 -13.27 -1.06
CA ASP A 146 8.47 -13.71 0.32
C ASP A 146 7.62 -12.88 1.30
N THR A 147 6.30 -13.02 1.16
CA THR A 147 5.20 -12.36 1.89
C THR A 147 5.34 -12.38 3.42
N SER A 148 6.28 -13.18 3.95
CA SER A 148 6.58 -13.30 5.38
C SER A 148 7.30 -12.08 5.96
N VAL A 149 7.96 -11.26 5.12
CA VAL A 149 8.81 -10.14 5.59
C VAL A 149 8.05 -8.81 5.63
N PHE A 150 7.04 -8.61 4.79
CA PHE A 150 6.23 -7.38 4.77
C PHE A 150 4.79 -7.71 5.05
N SER A 151 4.49 -8.04 6.31
CA SER A 151 3.10 -8.08 6.75
C SER A 151 2.51 -6.69 6.54
N VAL A 152 1.27 -6.67 6.05
CA VAL A 152 0.57 -5.42 5.71
C VAL A 152 0.44 -4.49 6.92
N GLU A 153 0.37 -5.05 8.12
CA GLU A 153 0.43 -4.33 9.40
C GLU A 153 1.72 -3.50 9.58
N LYS A 154 2.86 -4.00 9.08
CA LYS A 154 4.16 -3.31 9.11
C LYS A 154 4.34 -2.31 7.95
N LEU A 155 3.52 -2.41 6.90
CA LEU A 155 3.44 -1.39 5.84
C LEU A 155 2.55 -0.21 6.27
N GLN A 156 1.51 -0.48 7.05
CA GLN A 156 0.65 0.56 7.65
C GLN A 156 1.30 1.29 8.84
N SER A 157 2.33 0.70 9.45
CA SER A 157 3.06 1.29 10.57
C SER A 157 4.48 1.73 10.15
N GLY A 158 5.04 2.70 10.88
CA GLY A 158 6.37 3.22 10.59
C GLY A 158 6.44 4.03 9.28
N VAL A 159 7.64 4.10 8.69
CA VAL A 159 7.90 5.02 7.57
C VAL A 159 7.39 4.53 6.21
N PHE A 160 7.10 3.23 6.05
CA PHE A 160 6.50 2.70 4.81
C PHE A 160 5.11 3.29 4.54
N SER A 161 4.38 3.67 5.58
CA SER A 161 3.12 4.43 5.45
C SER A 161 3.29 5.81 4.81
N LYS A 162 4.52 6.35 4.82
CA LYS A 162 4.87 7.67 4.29
C LYS A 162 5.62 7.60 2.97
N VAL A 163 6.16 6.42 2.59
CA VAL A 163 6.79 6.24 1.29
C VAL A 163 5.69 6.09 0.26
N PRO A 164 5.60 6.98 -0.74
CA PRO A 164 4.63 6.84 -1.81
C PRO A 164 4.76 5.48 -2.49
N VAL A 165 3.63 4.84 -2.79
CA VAL A 165 3.60 3.49 -3.37
C VAL A 165 4.46 3.37 -4.63
N ALA A 166 4.47 4.41 -5.45
CA ALA A 166 5.28 4.50 -6.66
C ALA A 166 6.80 4.40 -6.42
N ASN A 167 7.28 4.78 -5.23
CA ASN A 167 8.70 4.82 -4.88
C ASN A 167 9.16 3.52 -4.18
N ILE A 168 8.25 2.61 -3.84
CA ILE A 168 8.58 1.39 -3.10
C ILE A 168 9.53 0.47 -3.89
N GLU A 169 9.31 0.30 -5.19
CA GLU A 169 10.19 -0.52 -6.02
C GLU A 169 11.61 0.08 -6.08
N ALA A 170 11.70 1.39 -6.31
CA ALA A 170 12.97 2.11 -6.34
C ALA A 170 13.70 2.03 -4.99
N MET A 171 12.95 2.05 -3.88
CA MET A 171 13.50 1.88 -2.55
C MET A 171 14.19 0.52 -2.38
N PHE A 172 13.54 -0.57 -2.75
CA PHE A 172 14.16 -1.89 -2.64
C PHE A 172 15.36 -2.07 -3.57
N GLN A 173 15.33 -1.47 -4.76
CA GLN A 173 16.47 -1.50 -5.68
C GLN A 173 17.70 -0.77 -5.11
N ARG A 174 17.50 0.24 -4.26
CA ARG A 174 18.58 1.01 -3.62
C ARG A 174 19.00 0.46 -2.25
N MET A 175 18.32 -0.57 -1.72
CA MET A 175 18.67 -1.18 -0.45
C MET A 175 19.88 -2.12 -0.57
N GLU A 176 20.78 -2.03 0.40
CA GLU A 176 21.94 -2.89 0.55
C GLU A 176 21.69 -3.96 1.62
N ARG A 177 22.02 -5.22 1.34
CA ARG A 177 21.96 -6.28 2.34
C ARG A 177 23.25 -6.35 3.15
N ILE A 178 23.11 -6.43 4.47
CA ILE A 178 24.22 -6.62 5.41
C ILE A 178 23.91 -7.80 6.35
N SER A 179 24.94 -8.56 6.71
CA SER A 179 24.85 -9.61 7.73
C SER A 179 25.18 -9.03 9.10
N THR A 180 24.51 -9.53 10.13
CA THR A 180 24.78 -9.18 11.53
C THR A 180 25.04 -10.42 12.35
N VAL A 181 25.91 -10.31 13.36
CA VAL A 181 26.16 -11.37 14.34
C VAL A 181 25.61 -10.99 15.71
N ALA A 182 25.25 -11.99 16.52
CA ALA A 182 24.76 -11.77 17.87
C ALA A 182 25.72 -10.88 18.69
N GLY A 183 25.17 -9.88 19.39
CA GLY A 183 25.90 -8.88 20.17
C GLY A 183 26.44 -7.69 19.36
N GLN A 184 26.35 -7.70 18.03
CA GLN A 184 26.78 -6.57 17.21
C GLN A 184 25.88 -5.35 17.45
N VAL A 185 26.49 -4.17 17.62
CA VAL A 185 25.75 -2.89 17.69
C VAL A 185 25.56 -2.36 16.27
N ILE A 186 24.31 -2.15 15.86
CA ILE A 186 23.94 -1.63 14.53
C ILE A 186 23.80 -0.12 14.59
N ILE A 187 23.13 0.38 15.64
CA ILE A 187 22.95 1.81 15.89
C ILE A 187 23.40 2.11 17.32
N GLN A 188 24.17 3.17 17.48
CA GLN A 188 24.54 3.70 18.78
C GLN A 188 23.72 4.95 19.10
N GLN A 189 23.10 5.00 20.29
CA GLN A 189 22.43 6.21 20.76
C GLN A 189 23.38 7.41 20.74
N GLY A 190 22.91 8.57 20.27
CA GLY A 190 23.68 9.80 20.16
C GLY A 190 24.53 9.91 18.89
N ALA A 191 24.64 8.86 18.08
CA ALA A 191 25.30 8.92 16.77
C ALA A 191 24.47 9.72 15.76
N VAL A 192 25.10 10.12 14.66
CA VAL A 192 24.40 10.78 13.53
C VAL A 192 23.59 9.71 12.77
N GLY A 193 22.40 10.08 12.30
CA GLY A 193 21.59 9.22 11.43
C GLY A 193 22.14 9.17 10.01
N ASP A 194 22.50 7.98 9.56
CA ASP A 194 23.15 7.69 8.28
C ASP A 194 22.38 6.70 7.40
N TYR A 195 21.80 5.67 8.02
CA TYR A 195 20.99 4.64 7.34
C TYR A 195 19.65 4.39 8.01
N TYR A 196 18.68 3.97 7.19
CA TYR A 196 17.46 3.30 7.59
C TYR A 196 17.66 1.79 7.48
N TYR A 197 17.05 0.99 8.36
CA TYR A 197 17.23 -0.45 8.39
C TYR A 197 15.90 -1.19 8.42
N LEU A 198 15.89 -2.36 7.77
CA LEU A 198 14.81 -3.35 7.83
C LEU A 198 15.41 -4.70 8.22
N VAL A 199 14.73 -5.41 9.12
CA VAL A 199 15.11 -6.76 9.54
C VAL A 199 14.60 -7.78 8.53
N GLU A 200 15.49 -8.47 7.84
CA GLU A 200 15.11 -9.57 6.95
C GLU A 200 15.01 -10.89 7.73
N HIS A 201 15.97 -11.15 8.62
CA HIS A 201 15.99 -12.31 9.51
C HIS A 201 16.78 -12.02 10.78
N GLY A 202 16.39 -12.64 11.89
CA GLY A 202 17.03 -12.49 13.20
C GLY A 202 16.21 -11.64 14.16
N ALA A 203 16.78 -11.36 15.33
CA ALA A 203 16.18 -10.50 16.35
C ALA A 203 17.16 -9.42 16.83
N LEU A 204 16.66 -8.23 17.17
CA LEU A 204 17.44 -7.11 17.69
C LEU A 204 16.78 -6.53 18.94
N LEU A 205 17.60 -5.98 19.83
CA LEU A 205 17.17 -5.31 21.05
C LEU A 205 17.36 -3.80 20.89
N VAL A 206 16.33 -3.04 21.20
CA VAL A 206 16.37 -1.57 21.26
C VAL A 206 16.48 -1.14 22.71
N SER A 207 17.52 -0.39 23.04
CA SER A 207 17.76 0.08 24.40
C SER A 207 18.06 1.57 24.46
N ARG A 208 17.60 2.24 25.51
CA ARG A 208 17.78 3.68 25.70
C ARG A 208 18.37 3.98 27.07
N ALA A 209 19.31 4.92 27.11
CA ALA A 209 19.84 5.48 28.35
C ALA A 209 19.40 6.93 28.50
N ASP A 210 18.68 7.25 29.58
CA ASP A 210 18.17 8.60 29.86
C ASP A 210 19.21 9.43 30.66
N GLY A 211 20.44 9.53 30.13
CA GLY A 211 21.54 10.31 30.71
C GLY A 211 22.92 9.66 30.57
N ILE A 212 23.99 10.43 30.80
CA ILE A 212 25.40 10.01 30.55
C ILE A 212 25.85 8.82 31.42
N ASN A 213 25.16 8.53 32.53
CA ASN A 213 25.43 7.40 33.44
C ASN A 213 24.16 6.63 33.83
N ALA A 214 23.08 6.74 33.06
CA ALA A 214 21.86 6.00 33.33
C ALA A 214 22.02 4.54 32.87
N ALA A 215 21.45 3.60 33.63
CA ALA A 215 21.35 2.22 33.19
C ALA A 215 20.55 2.15 31.89
N SER A 216 21.07 1.44 30.90
CA SER A 216 20.38 1.24 29.62
C SER A 216 19.13 0.38 29.85
N MET A 217 17.96 0.95 29.56
CA MET A 217 16.67 0.26 29.66
C MET A 217 16.32 -0.39 28.32
N LEU A 218 15.89 -1.65 28.34
CA LEU A 218 15.34 -2.30 27.15
C LEU A 218 13.95 -1.70 26.85
N VAL A 219 13.78 -1.22 25.63
CA VAL A 219 12.56 -0.54 25.18
C VAL A 219 11.71 -1.47 24.32
N ALA A 220 12.34 -2.22 23.42
CA ALA A 220 11.64 -3.10 22.49
C ALA A 220 12.55 -4.22 21.97
N GLU A 221 11.94 -5.25 21.39
CA GLU A 221 12.61 -6.28 20.60
C GLU A 221 12.03 -6.27 19.17
N LEU A 222 12.93 -6.23 18.18
CA LEU A 222 12.61 -6.20 16.75
C LEU A 222 12.89 -7.57 16.13
N HIS A 223 12.03 -7.96 15.19
CA HIS A 223 12.05 -9.23 14.47
C HIS A 223 11.94 -9.01 12.96
N ALA A 224 12.01 -10.09 12.18
CA ALA A 224 11.82 -10.04 10.73
C ALA A 224 10.59 -9.19 10.33
N GLY A 225 10.80 -8.30 9.36
CA GLY A 225 9.85 -7.30 8.88
C GLY A 225 9.81 -5.99 9.68
N ASP A 226 10.37 -5.92 10.88
CA ASP A 226 10.46 -4.65 11.59
C ASP A 226 11.50 -3.74 10.95
N ALA A 227 11.23 -2.45 11.01
CA ALA A 227 12.14 -1.42 10.54
C ALA A 227 12.53 -0.46 11.67
N PHE A 228 13.68 0.18 11.52
CA PHE A 228 14.20 1.09 12.53
C PHE A 228 15.18 2.11 11.95
N GLY A 229 15.37 3.20 12.71
CA GLY A 229 16.35 4.23 12.41
C GLY A 229 15.83 5.39 11.54
N GLU A 230 14.53 5.44 11.26
CA GLU A 230 13.87 6.48 10.47
C GLU A 230 13.86 7.85 11.16
N GLU A 231 13.71 7.91 12.49
CA GLU A 231 13.53 9.18 13.21
C GLU A 231 14.70 10.16 13.01
N ALA A 232 15.93 9.65 13.06
CA ALA A 232 17.15 10.44 12.88
C ALA A 232 17.35 10.94 11.44
N LEU A 233 16.69 10.31 10.47
CA LEU A 233 16.76 10.70 9.07
C LEU A 233 15.76 11.80 8.73
N VAL A 234 14.58 11.76 9.36
CA VAL A 234 13.48 12.72 9.13
C VAL A 234 13.66 14.00 9.94
N SER A 235 14.12 13.89 11.19
CA SER A 235 14.18 15.03 12.12
C SER A 235 15.54 15.73 12.19
N ASP A 236 16.52 15.27 11.40
CA ASP A 236 17.94 15.66 11.44
C ASP A 236 18.59 15.59 12.85
N ASN A 237 17.96 14.85 13.76
CA ASN A 237 18.43 14.62 15.12
C ASN A 237 19.38 13.42 15.20
N LYS A 238 20.09 13.33 16.32
CA LYS A 238 20.90 12.16 16.67
C LYS A 238 20.02 10.93 16.95
N ARG A 239 20.60 9.74 16.84
CA ARG A 239 19.96 8.46 17.19
C ARG A 239 19.45 8.50 18.64
N ASN A 240 18.18 8.19 18.84
CA ASN A 240 17.49 8.26 20.14
C ASN A 240 17.74 7.03 21.05
N ALA A 241 18.17 5.91 20.47
CA ALA A 241 18.37 4.62 21.13
C ALA A 241 19.52 3.84 20.48
N THR A 242 20.02 2.84 21.21
CA THR A 242 20.99 1.86 20.72
C THR A 242 20.24 0.63 20.23
N VAL A 243 20.67 0.05 19.11
CA VAL A 243 20.10 -1.19 18.56
C VAL A 243 21.20 -2.22 18.42
N THR A 244 21.01 -3.37 19.06
CA THR A 244 22.00 -4.46 19.13
C THR A 244 21.38 -5.76 18.64
N ALA A 245 22.08 -6.50 17.79
CA ALA A 245 21.66 -7.83 17.36
C ALA A 245 21.59 -8.78 18.55
N ARG A 246 20.45 -9.41 18.76
CA ARG A 246 20.25 -10.48 19.74
C ARG A 246 20.74 -11.82 19.21
N THR A 247 20.51 -12.06 17.92
CA THR A 247 20.90 -13.27 17.19
C THR A 247 21.69 -12.90 15.94
N ASP A 248 22.33 -13.89 15.33
CA ASP A 248 22.78 -13.75 13.95
C ASP A 248 21.58 -13.43 13.03
N GLY A 249 21.82 -12.62 12.01
CA GLY A 249 20.75 -12.06 11.21
C GLY A 249 21.20 -11.44 9.89
N GLN A 250 20.21 -10.97 9.14
CA GLN A 250 20.39 -10.18 7.93
C GLN A 250 19.48 -8.96 7.99
N LEU A 251 20.05 -7.82 7.60
CA LEU A 251 19.35 -6.55 7.50
C LEU A 251 19.44 -6.04 6.06
N LEU A 252 18.42 -5.29 5.65
CA LEU A 252 18.53 -4.37 4.53
C LEU A 252 18.76 -2.97 5.09
N ARG A 253 19.62 -2.18 4.44
CA ARG A 253 19.85 -0.79 4.79
C ARG A 253 19.70 0.13 3.59
N LEU A 254 19.16 1.32 3.82
CA LEU A 254 19.03 2.39 2.82
C LEU A 254 19.71 3.64 3.35
N ASN A 255 20.57 4.27 2.55
CA ASN A 255 21.26 5.48 3.01
C ASN A 255 20.28 6.66 3.13
N LYS A 256 20.65 7.66 3.95
CA LYS A 256 19.83 8.85 4.20
C LYS A 256 19.41 9.60 2.94
N HIS A 257 20.30 9.72 1.95
CA HIS A 257 20.02 10.47 0.73
C HIS A 257 18.88 9.82 -0.06
N ASP A 258 19.01 8.52 -0.34
CA ASP A 258 17.99 7.75 -1.04
C ASP A 258 16.69 7.72 -0.23
N PHE A 259 16.76 7.52 1.08
CA PHE A 259 15.59 7.53 1.95
C PHE A 259 14.79 8.84 1.86
N VAL A 260 15.47 9.99 1.93
CA VAL A 260 14.83 11.30 1.83
C VAL A 260 14.30 11.55 0.42
N GLU A 261 15.01 11.12 -0.62
CA GLU A 261 14.53 11.24 -2.00
C GLU A 261 13.25 10.44 -2.23
N LEU A 262 13.22 9.19 -1.74
CA LEU A 262 12.10 8.27 -1.93
C LEU A 262 10.88 8.61 -1.08
N LEU A 263 11.04 9.37 0.01
CA LEU A 263 9.93 9.93 0.79
C LEU A 263 9.27 11.14 0.12
N LYS A 264 9.90 11.76 -0.87
CA LYS A 264 9.25 12.85 -1.61
C LYS A 264 8.09 12.26 -2.39
N GLU A 265 6.94 12.92 -2.32
CA GLU A 265 5.84 12.59 -3.22
C GLU A 265 6.36 12.57 -4.65
N PRO A 266 6.11 11.50 -5.43
CA PRO A 266 6.38 11.53 -6.85
C PRO A 266 5.70 12.78 -7.40
N MET A 267 6.39 13.53 -8.26
CA MET A 267 5.85 14.74 -8.86
C MET A 267 4.71 14.38 -9.83
N LEU A 268 3.56 14.02 -9.27
CA LEU A 268 2.32 13.83 -9.98
C LEU A 268 1.76 15.22 -10.20
N THR A 269 1.83 15.70 -11.44
CA THR A 269 1.13 16.92 -11.81
C THR A 269 -0.36 16.59 -11.88
N GLN A 270 -1.08 16.84 -10.79
CA GLN A 270 -2.54 16.75 -10.82
C GLN A 270 -3.09 17.84 -11.72
N VAL A 271 -3.88 17.42 -12.70
CA VAL A 271 -4.49 18.33 -13.67
C VAL A 271 -5.99 18.34 -13.38
N ARG A 272 -6.57 19.53 -13.23
CA ARG A 272 -8.03 19.67 -13.13
C ARG A 272 -8.70 19.16 -14.40
N ARG A 273 -9.92 18.64 -14.27
CA ARG A 273 -10.66 18.04 -15.39
C ARG A 273 -10.82 18.96 -16.59
N ASP A 274 -11.08 20.26 -16.38
CA ASP A 274 -11.17 21.25 -17.46
C ASP A 274 -9.87 21.44 -18.25
N ILE A 275 -8.72 21.40 -17.57
CA ILE A 275 -7.42 21.48 -18.23
C ILE A 275 -7.11 20.17 -18.97
N ALA A 276 -7.49 19.04 -18.39
CA ALA A 276 -7.30 17.75 -19.02
C ALA A 276 -8.15 17.61 -20.29
N ASP A 277 -9.43 18.02 -20.24
CA ASP A 277 -10.34 18.04 -21.40
C ASP A 277 -9.79 18.95 -22.53
N ALA A 278 -9.19 20.10 -22.17
CA ALA A 278 -8.52 20.97 -23.15
C ALA A 278 -7.28 20.30 -23.78
N ARG A 279 -6.54 19.47 -23.04
CA ARG A 279 -5.42 18.68 -23.59
C ARG A 279 -5.91 17.57 -24.51
N ILE A 280 -7.02 16.90 -24.18
CA ILE A 280 -7.66 15.91 -25.07
C ILE A 280 -8.10 16.58 -26.38
N ALA A 281 -8.68 17.78 -26.31
CA ALA A 281 -9.03 18.55 -27.50
C ALA A 281 -7.81 18.94 -28.37
N GLN A 282 -6.61 18.97 -27.77
CA GLN A 282 -5.33 19.19 -28.46
C GLN A 282 -4.65 17.88 -28.93
N GLY A 283 -5.31 16.73 -28.76
CA GLY A 283 -4.82 15.43 -29.22
C GLY A 283 -4.20 14.53 -28.14
N ALA A 284 -4.32 14.88 -26.85
CA ALA A 284 -3.96 13.96 -25.77
C ALA A 284 -4.96 12.79 -25.68
N ILE A 285 -4.53 11.69 -25.07
CA ILE A 285 -5.33 10.48 -24.90
C ILE A 285 -5.48 10.19 -23.40
N TRP A 286 -6.66 9.75 -22.98
CA TRP A 286 -6.88 9.25 -21.63
C TRP A 286 -6.34 7.83 -21.48
N LEU A 287 -5.51 7.60 -20.47
CA LEU A 287 -5.05 6.27 -20.10
C LEU A 287 -5.65 5.89 -18.75
N ASP A 288 -6.28 4.72 -18.69
CA ASP A 288 -6.78 4.14 -17.45
C ASP A 288 -5.85 3.00 -17.00
N ALA A 289 -5.10 3.26 -15.93
CA ALA A 289 -4.10 2.35 -15.39
C ALA A 289 -4.67 1.24 -14.48
N ARG A 290 -5.99 1.21 -14.27
CA ARG A 290 -6.67 0.19 -13.46
C ARG A 290 -6.83 -1.12 -14.21
N LEU A 291 -7.26 -2.18 -13.51
CA LEU A 291 -7.46 -3.49 -14.12
C LEU A 291 -8.63 -3.48 -15.12
N PRO A 292 -8.66 -4.40 -16.10
CA PRO A 292 -9.75 -4.46 -17.08
C PRO A 292 -11.15 -4.65 -16.49
N SER A 293 -11.27 -5.30 -15.32
CA SER A 293 -12.56 -5.46 -14.63
C SER A 293 -13.09 -4.14 -14.07
N GLU A 294 -12.20 -3.27 -13.59
CA GLU A 294 -12.56 -1.96 -13.07
C GLU A 294 -12.95 -1.02 -14.21
N TYR A 295 -12.15 -1.02 -15.28
CA TYR A 295 -12.43 -0.23 -16.48
C TYR A 295 -13.79 -0.56 -17.11
N GLN A 296 -14.13 -1.86 -17.21
CA GLN A 296 -15.43 -2.28 -17.76
C GLN A 296 -16.62 -1.79 -16.93
N TYR A 297 -16.44 -1.62 -15.62
CA TYR A 297 -17.50 -1.19 -14.72
C TYR A 297 -17.65 0.33 -14.69
N ASP A 298 -16.53 1.06 -14.63
CA ASP A 298 -16.50 2.52 -14.60
C ASP A 298 -15.21 3.02 -15.25
N HIS A 299 -15.32 3.96 -16.19
CA HIS A 299 -14.18 4.59 -16.85
C HIS A 299 -14.57 5.93 -17.47
N ILE A 300 -13.56 6.71 -17.87
CA ILE A 300 -13.75 7.92 -18.67
C ILE A 300 -13.95 7.52 -20.14
N ASP A 301 -15.05 7.98 -20.75
CA ASP A 301 -15.31 7.75 -22.17
C ASP A 301 -14.12 8.17 -23.05
N GLY A 302 -13.70 7.27 -23.93
CA GLY A 302 -12.54 7.48 -24.81
C GLY A 302 -11.18 7.21 -24.17
N ALA A 303 -11.13 6.77 -22.92
CA ALA A 303 -9.91 6.26 -22.32
C ALA A 303 -9.48 4.92 -22.95
N ILE A 304 -8.18 4.65 -22.94
CA ILE A 304 -7.61 3.35 -23.28
C ILE A 304 -7.25 2.68 -21.96
N ASN A 305 -7.78 1.48 -21.72
CA ASN A 305 -7.34 0.69 -20.58
C ASN A 305 -5.94 0.13 -20.83
N LEU A 306 -5.00 0.55 -20.01
CA LEU A 306 -3.63 0.07 -20.02
C LEU A 306 -3.19 -0.13 -18.57
N PRO A 307 -3.41 -1.33 -18.00
CA PRO A 307 -3.10 -1.62 -16.60
C PRO A 307 -1.64 -1.31 -16.25
N LEU A 308 -1.37 -0.88 -15.00
CA LEU A 308 -0.07 -0.34 -14.59
C LEU A 308 1.15 -1.25 -14.93
N ASN A 309 0.99 -2.57 -14.84
CA ASN A 309 2.01 -3.54 -15.23
C ASN A 309 2.35 -3.51 -16.73
N GLU A 310 1.39 -3.17 -17.59
CA GLU A 310 1.56 -3.04 -19.04
C GLU A 310 1.98 -1.63 -19.47
N VAL A 311 1.69 -0.59 -18.67
CA VAL A 311 2.01 0.81 -19.00
C VAL A 311 3.47 0.97 -19.35
N ARG A 312 4.39 0.41 -18.54
CA ARG A 312 5.83 0.57 -18.76
C ARG A 312 6.33 -0.03 -20.07
N GLN A 313 5.65 -1.05 -20.59
CA GLN A 313 6.04 -1.75 -21.81
C GLN A 313 5.46 -1.06 -23.05
N LYS A 314 4.20 -0.62 -22.96
CA LYS A 314 3.47 -0.01 -24.08
C LYS A 314 3.58 1.51 -24.15
N MET A 315 4.25 2.16 -23.17
CA MET A 315 4.45 3.61 -23.18
C MET A 315 5.22 4.10 -24.40
N SER A 316 6.10 3.28 -24.99
CA SER A 316 6.85 3.64 -26.20
C SER A 316 6.02 3.54 -27.49
N GLU A 317 4.82 2.97 -27.42
CA GLU A 317 3.92 2.74 -28.57
C GLU A 317 2.76 3.75 -28.60
N LEU A 318 2.66 4.62 -27.58
CA LEU A 318 1.65 5.67 -27.41
C LEU A 318 2.23 7.06 -27.71
#